data_AF-A0A2S1SXA7-F1
#
_entry.id   AF-A0A2S1SXA7-F1
#
_cell.length_a   1.000
_cell.length_b   1.000
_cell.length_c   1.000
_cell.angle_alpha   90.00
_cell.angle_beta   90.00
_cell.angle_gamma   90.00
#
_symmetry.space_group_name_H-M   'P 1'
#
loop_
_entity.id
_entity.type
_entity.pdbx_description
1 polymer ?
#
loop_
_entity_poly.entity_id
_entity_poly.type
_entity_poly.pdbx_seq_one_letter_code
_entity_poly.pdbx_strand_id
1 'polypeptide(L)'
;MSEAASTRTPVALLPSLSPLLREWLPRQRWFAGKGRPVTGFALVAAVELLPVDAAGPGLLHLLLRVRQPGQALNPRTTAGRAPSARCDPGAGGDCYQLLLGVRTAVPPYLAPALIGRVAEGPLAGRTVYEGLHDPRLAGLLLERLRTPGRFGPLRFDRAAPVPGGLRARVLDAEQSNSSLVYGDSLILKIFRRVYPGINPDLELPLALARAGCDRVPAPVAWFESDTPEPCTLGVLQPFLRGSQDGWQLALKALAGGDDFIGEAQALGRATAEVHTALAAALPTVSLSRSQTEHLATAMNERLDAALRAVPALLPYVRGLRAAFDAIAGATFDGDGRAQRIHGDLHLGQTLRTPDGGWSVIDFEGEPARPLDERRRVQPPVRDIAGILRSFDYAARSHRPWNPAWAARCRAAYCEGYADASGSDPRAEAELLRAYETDKAVYEVVYEARHRPDWLPVPMSAIQRLAGPAG
;
A
#
# COMPACT_ATOMS: atom_id res chain seq x y z
N MET A 1 3.83 9.03 -35.46
CA MET A 1 2.57 8.44 -35.94
C MET A 1 1.48 8.80 -34.95
N SER A 2 0.74 9.86 -35.28
CA SER A 2 -0.54 10.18 -34.63
C SER A 2 -1.59 9.38 -35.39
N GLU A 3 -2.21 8.39 -34.76
CA GLU A 3 -3.31 7.65 -35.37
C GLU A 3 -4.24 7.11 -34.28
N ALA A 4 -5.44 7.71 -34.25
CA ALA A 4 -6.68 7.34 -33.61
C ALA A 4 -6.67 6.18 -32.57
N ALA A 5 -6.51 6.52 -31.29
CA ALA A 5 -7.09 5.69 -30.23
C ALA A 5 -8.62 5.77 -30.36
N SER A 6 -9.26 4.70 -30.82
CA SER A 6 -10.73 4.62 -30.86
C SER A 6 -11.27 4.64 -29.42
N THR A 7 -11.82 5.78 -29.01
CA THR A 7 -12.57 5.92 -27.74
C THR A 7 -13.97 5.31 -27.82
N ARG A 8 -14.35 4.69 -28.95
CA ARG A 8 -15.59 3.92 -29.05
C ARG A 8 -15.41 2.55 -28.39
N THR A 9 -15.53 2.50 -27.08
CA THR A 9 -15.81 1.22 -26.42
C THR A 9 -17.20 0.77 -26.86
N PRO A 10 -17.36 -0.41 -27.47
CA PRO A 10 -18.68 -0.89 -27.82
C PRO A 10 -19.53 -1.00 -26.54
N VAL A 11 -20.75 -0.46 -26.55
CA VAL A 11 -21.71 -0.56 -25.43
C VAL A 11 -21.87 -2.02 -24.95
N ALA A 12 -21.60 -2.99 -25.82
CA ALA A 12 -21.65 -4.43 -25.54
C ALA A 12 -20.36 -5.05 -24.94
N LEU A 13 -19.26 -4.31 -24.76
CA LEU A 13 -17.99 -4.88 -24.24
C LEU A 13 -18.14 -5.43 -22.83
N LEU A 14 -18.66 -4.63 -21.88
CA LEU A 14 -18.78 -5.08 -20.49
C LEU A 14 -19.74 -6.27 -20.33
N PRO A 15 -20.94 -6.29 -20.96
CA PRO A 15 -21.80 -7.48 -20.96
C PRO A 15 -21.08 -8.76 -21.40
N SER A 16 -20.23 -8.69 -22.44
CA SER A 16 -19.48 -9.86 -22.94
C SER A 16 -18.43 -10.41 -21.96
N LEU A 17 -17.82 -9.54 -21.15
CA LEU A 17 -16.76 -9.91 -20.20
C LEU A 17 -17.33 -10.26 -18.81
N SER A 18 -18.51 -9.74 -18.47
CA SER A 18 -19.08 -9.83 -17.12
C SER A 18 -19.19 -11.26 -16.56
N PRO A 19 -19.62 -12.29 -17.32
CA PRO A 19 -19.67 -13.66 -16.80
C PRO A 19 -18.30 -14.17 -16.35
N LEU A 20 -17.27 -13.96 -17.19
CA LEU A 20 -15.91 -14.41 -16.91
C LEU A 20 -15.30 -13.64 -15.72
N LEU A 21 -15.47 -12.31 -15.69
CA LEU A 21 -14.92 -11.47 -14.63
C LEU A 21 -15.57 -11.76 -13.27
N ARG A 22 -16.85 -12.13 -13.24
CA ARG A 22 -17.56 -12.50 -11.99
C ARG A 22 -16.95 -13.73 -11.32
N GLU A 23 -16.48 -14.68 -12.11
CA GLU A 23 -15.83 -15.89 -11.61
C GLU A 23 -14.35 -15.66 -11.29
N TRP A 24 -13.64 -14.92 -12.15
CA TRP A 24 -12.20 -14.74 -12.06
C TRP A 24 -11.77 -13.75 -10.97
N LEU A 25 -12.46 -12.60 -10.83
CA LEU A 25 -12.07 -11.55 -9.88
C LEU A 25 -11.98 -12.02 -8.42
N PRO A 26 -12.96 -12.78 -7.87
CA PRO A 26 -12.88 -13.26 -6.48
C PRO A 26 -11.71 -14.18 -6.18
N ARG A 27 -11.14 -14.83 -7.20
CA ARG A 27 -9.96 -15.70 -7.07
C ARG A 27 -8.65 -14.92 -6.99
N GLN A 28 -8.67 -13.63 -7.33
CA GLN A 28 -7.46 -12.82 -7.33
C GLN A 28 -7.03 -12.47 -5.92
N ARG A 29 -5.73 -12.58 -5.65
CA ARG A 29 -5.16 -12.29 -4.33
C ARG A 29 -5.45 -10.86 -3.87
N TRP A 30 -5.39 -9.92 -4.81
CA TRP A 30 -5.53 -8.47 -4.62
C TRP A 30 -6.99 -7.99 -4.58
N PHE A 31 -7.96 -8.87 -4.81
CA PHE A 31 -9.37 -8.51 -4.71
C PHE A 31 -9.76 -8.35 -3.23
N ALA A 32 -10.17 -7.15 -2.84
CA ALA A 32 -10.51 -6.84 -1.44
C ALA A 32 -11.90 -7.36 -1.02
N GLY A 33 -12.73 -7.73 -2.00
CA GLY A 33 -14.11 -8.17 -1.80
C GLY A 33 -14.30 -9.64 -1.44
N LYS A 34 -13.26 -10.35 -0.98
CA LYS A 34 -13.34 -11.80 -0.72
C LYS A 34 -14.46 -12.15 0.26
N GLY A 35 -15.07 -13.32 0.07
CA GLY A 35 -16.19 -13.81 0.88
C GLY A 35 -17.53 -13.13 0.59
N ARG A 36 -17.60 -12.15 -0.32
CA ARG A 36 -18.84 -11.51 -0.77
C ARG A 36 -19.06 -11.76 -2.26
N PRO A 37 -20.27 -12.13 -2.71
CA PRO A 37 -20.54 -12.31 -4.13
C PRO A 37 -20.48 -10.98 -4.88
N VAL A 38 -20.00 -11.01 -6.12
CA VAL A 38 -20.04 -9.85 -7.02
C VAL A 38 -21.42 -9.76 -7.66
N THR A 39 -22.17 -8.72 -7.34
CA THR A 39 -23.56 -8.53 -7.79
C THR A 39 -23.67 -7.76 -9.10
N GLY A 40 -22.63 -7.01 -9.47
CA GLY A 40 -22.63 -6.27 -10.73
C GLY A 40 -21.33 -5.54 -11.00
N PHE A 41 -21.25 -5.01 -12.22
CA PHE A 41 -20.14 -4.23 -12.72
C PHE A 41 -20.65 -2.94 -13.35
N ALA A 42 -19.90 -1.85 -13.21
CA ALA A 42 -20.07 -0.66 -14.02
C ALA A 42 -18.73 -0.29 -14.66
N LEU A 43 -18.73 -0.16 -15.99
CA LEU A 43 -17.53 0.20 -16.73
C LEU A 43 -17.27 1.69 -16.53
N VAL A 44 -16.10 2.02 -16.02
CA VAL A 44 -15.66 3.41 -15.81
C VAL A 44 -14.90 3.92 -17.03
N ALA A 45 -13.96 3.12 -17.52
CA ALA A 45 -13.20 3.41 -18.73
C ALA A 45 -12.74 2.10 -19.37
N ALA A 46 -12.61 2.10 -20.69
CA ALA A 46 -11.94 1.04 -21.45
C ALA A 46 -11.06 1.65 -22.53
N VAL A 47 -9.85 1.15 -22.64
CA VAL A 47 -8.82 1.66 -23.56
C VAL A 47 -8.14 0.48 -24.23
N GLU A 48 -8.15 0.46 -25.56
CA GLU A 48 -7.35 -0.50 -26.32
C GLU A 48 -5.92 0.03 -26.43
N LEU A 49 -5.05 -0.39 -25.49
CA LEU A 49 -3.62 -0.05 -25.53
C LEU A 49 -2.90 -0.72 -26.70
N LEU A 50 -3.39 -1.88 -27.12
CA LEU A 50 -3.01 -2.57 -28.34
C LEU A 50 -4.28 -3.13 -29.00
N PRO A 51 -4.52 -2.87 -30.30
CA PRO A 51 -5.75 -3.29 -30.97
C PRO A 51 -6.01 -4.79 -30.83
N VAL A 52 -7.27 -5.15 -30.56
CA VAL A 52 -7.70 -6.55 -30.33
C VAL A 52 -8.02 -7.34 -31.61
N ASP A 53 -8.12 -6.65 -32.74
CA ASP A 53 -8.46 -7.19 -34.05
C ASP A 53 -7.24 -7.68 -34.86
N ALA A 54 -6.03 -7.28 -34.45
CA ALA A 54 -4.78 -7.66 -35.10
C ALA A 54 -4.46 -9.17 -34.98
N ALA A 55 -3.57 -9.67 -35.86
CA ALA A 55 -3.10 -11.06 -35.86
C ALA A 55 -2.30 -11.46 -34.58
N GLY A 56 -1.93 -10.48 -33.76
CA GLY A 56 -1.17 -10.65 -32.51
C GLY A 56 -2.05 -10.60 -31.24
N PRO A 57 -1.43 -10.50 -30.05
CA PRO A 57 -2.18 -10.15 -28.84
C PRO A 57 -2.75 -8.73 -28.97
N GLY A 58 -3.97 -8.52 -28.50
CA GLY A 58 -4.48 -7.21 -28.10
C GLY A 58 -4.32 -6.99 -26.60
N LEU A 59 -4.40 -5.72 -26.16
CA LEU A 59 -4.33 -5.31 -24.76
C LEU A 59 -5.44 -4.31 -24.46
N LEU A 60 -6.35 -4.71 -23.59
CA LEU A 60 -7.42 -3.88 -23.06
C LEU A 60 -7.06 -3.43 -21.64
N HIS A 61 -7.03 -2.14 -21.41
CA HIS A 61 -7.02 -1.55 -20.08
C HIS A 61 -8.45 -1.18 -19.69
N LEU A 62 -8.93 -1.69 -18.55
CA LEU A 62 -10.26 -1.42 -18.03
C LEU A 62 -10.18 -0.81 -16.65
N LEU A 63 -10.99 0.22 -16.41
CA LEU A 63 -11.40 0.65 -15.07
C LEU A 63 -12.82 0.15 -14.82
N LEU A 64 -12.99 -0.64 -13.78
CA LEU A 64 -14.21 -1.38 -13.52
C LEU A 64 -14.65 -1.18 -12.07
N ARG A 65 -15.84 -0.61 -11.88
CA ARG A 65 -16.46 -0.54 -10.56
C ARG A 65 -17.17 -1.85 -10.26
N VAL A 66 -16.81 -2.49 -9.16
CA VAL A 66 -17.37 -3.77 -8.71
C VAL A 66 -18.36 -3.51 -7.58
N ARG A 67 -19.58 -4.02 -7.73
CA ARG A 67 -20.65 -3.93 -6.74
C ARG A 67 -20.74 -5.22 -5.93
N GLN A 68 -20.83 -5.11 -4.61
CA GLN A 68 -21.04 -6.22 -3.68
C GLN A 68 -22.09 -5.86 -2.62
N PRO A 69 -22.78 -6.85 -2.02
CA PRO A 69 -23.74 -6.60 -0.94
C PRO A 69 -23.07 -5.94 0.26
N GLY A 70 -23.76 -4.98 0.89
CA GLY A 70 -23.30 -4.32 2.12
C GLY A 70 -22.17 -3.30 1.93
N GLN A 71 -21.73 -3.00 0.70
CA GLN A 71 -20.93 -1.80 0.45
C GLN A 71 -21.86 -0.58 0.49
N ALA A 72 -21.95 0.07 1.65
CA ALA A 72 -22.57 1.39 1.75
C ALA A 72 -21.85 2.38 0.82
N LEU A 73 -22.58 3.36 0.26
CA LEU A 73 -21.96 4.56 -0.29
C LEU A 73 -21.02 5.12 0.79
N ASN A 74 -19.75 5.32 0.46
CA ASN A 74 -18.83 5.93 1.41
C ASN A 74 -19.28 7.39 1.61
N PRO A 75 -19.91 7.78 2.74
CA PRO A 75 -20.65 9.05 2.83
C PRO A 75 -19.74 10.29 2.85
N ARG A 76 -18.42 10.10 2.82
CA ARG A 76 -17.43 11.17 3.01
C ARG A 76 -16.84 11.70 1.71
N THR A 77 -17.11 11.11 0.54
CA THR A 77 -16.70 11.70 -0.75
C THR A 77 -17.47 12.97 -1.11
N THR A 78 -18.43 13.41 -0.28
CA THR A 78 -19.23 14.62 -0.48
C THR A 78 -19.03 15.70 0.60
N ALA A 79 -18.16 15.49 1.60
CA ALA A 79 -17.90 16.51 2.62
C ALA A 79 -16.84 17.52 2.10
N GLY A 80 -17.27 18.49 1.29
CA GLY A 80 -16.44 19.65 0.93
C GLY A 80 -16.57 20.15 -0.52
N ARG A 81 -17.32 19.46 -1.40
CA ARG A 81 -17.60 19.94 -2.77
C ARG A 81 -19.09 20.15 -2.95
N ALA A 82 -19.48 21.36 -3.33
CA ALA A 82 -20.82 21.62 -3.86
C ALA A 82 -21.13 20.60 -4.97
N PRO A 83 -22.32 19.98 -5.00
CA PRO A 83 -22.64 18.95 -5.97
C PRO A 83 -22.65 19.57 -7.37
N SER A 84 -21.62 19.28 -8.17
CA SER A 84 -21.71 19.49 -9.61
C SER A 84 -22.73 18.49 -10.16
N ALA A 85 -23.69 18.98 -10.96
CA ALA A 85 -24.92 18.30 -11.39
C ALA A 85 -24.73 17.09 -12.34
N ARG A 86 -23.74 16.22 -12.14
CA ARG A 86 -23.51 14.99 -12.93
C ARG A 86 -23.08 13.76 -12.11
N CYS A 87 -23.26 13.75 -10.79
CA CYS A 87 -23.01 12.55 -9.99
C CYS A 87 -24.20 11.57 -10.11
N ASP A 88 -23.96 10.43 -10.76
CA ASP A 88 -24.89 9.32 -10.86
C ASP A 88 -25.24 8.78 -9.45
N PRO A 89 -26.53 8.71 -9.05
CA PRO A 89 -26.97 8.27 -7.71
C PRO A 89 -26.62 6.81 -7.34
N GLY A 90 -25.94 6.06 -8.22
CA GLY A 90 -25.54 4.65 -8.03
C GLY A 90 -24.06 4.39 -7.70
N ALA A 91 -23.33 5.38 -7.17
CA ALA A 91 -21.86 5.37 -6.98
C ALA A 91 -21.31 4.47 -5.85
N GLY A 92 -21.97 3.36 -5.51
CA GLY A 92 -21.42 2.33 -4.62
C GLY A 92 -20.46 1.39 -5.35
N GLY A 93 -19.36 0.99 -4.70
CA GLY A 93 -18.45 -0.05 -5.18
C GLY A 93 -16.99 0.38 -5.36
N ASP A 94 -16.08 -0.57 -5.23
CA ASP A 94 -14.64 -0.38 -5.40
C ASP A 94 -14.27 -0.33 -6.89
N CYS A 95 -13.38 0.57 -7.28
CA CYS A 95 -12.87 0.65 -8.64
C CYS A 95 -11.59 -0.20 -8.77
N TYR A 96 -11.55 -1.06 -9.80
CA TYR A 96 -10.41 -1.92 -10.09
C TYR A 96 -9.87 -1.64 -11.49
N GLN A 97 -8.54 -1.67 -11.61
CA GLN A 97 -7.81 -1.62 -12.86
C GLN A 97 -7.48 -3.04 -13.33
N LEU A 98 -7.87 -3.37 -14.57
CA LEU A 98 -7.58 -4.64 -15.22
C LEU A 98 -6.78 -4.40 -16.51
N LEU A 99 -5.75 -5.22 -16.73
CA LEU A 99 -5.00 -5.26 -17.98
C LEU A 99 -5.23 -6.63 -18.63
N LEU A 100 -6.16 -6.68 -19.58
CA LEU A 100 -6.62 -7.92 -20.19
C LEU A 100 -5.95 -8.13 -21.54
N GLY A 101 -5.23 -9.22 -21.68
CA GLY A 101 -4.77 -9.69 -22.98
C GLY A 101 -5.90 -10.37 -23.74
N VAL A 102 -5.98 -10.14 -25.05
CA VAL A 102 -7.00 -10.73 -25.93
C VAL A 102 -6.33 -11.43 -27.12
N ARG A 103 -6.67 -12.69 -27.38
CA ARG A 103 -6.13 -13.50 -28.49
C ARG A 103 -7.22 -14.42 -29.06
N THR A 104 -7.01 -14.97 -30.26
CA THR A 104 -7.84 -16.10 -30.76
C THR A 104 -7.51 -17.40 -30.06
N ALA A 105 -6.22 -17.66 -29.83
CA ALA A 105 -5.70 -18.81 -29.10
C ALA A 105 -4.60 -18.36 -28.13
N VAL A 106 -4.65 -18.84 -26.90
CA VAL A 106 -3.67 -18.53 -25.86
C VAL A 106 -2.57 -19.58 -25.88
N PRO A 107 -1.29 -19.19 -26.04
CA PRO A 107 -0.16 -20.11 -25.94
C PRO A 107 -0.15 -20.89 -24.61
N PRO A 108 0.34 -22.15 -24.58
CA PRO A 108 0.32 -22.98 -23.37
C PRO A 108 0.98 -22.34 -22.14
N TYR A 109 2.04 -21.56 -22.31
CA TYR A 109 2.73 -20.88 -21.19
C TYR A 109 1.88 -19.78 -20.52
N LEU A 110 0.80 -19.31 -21.17
CA LEU A 110 -0.16 -18.36 -20.62
C LEU A 110 -1.42 -19.04 -20.05
N ALA A 111 -1.50 -20.37 -20.05
CA ALA A 111 -2.64 -21.09 -19.49
C ALA A 111 -2.93 -20.72 -18.02
N PRO A 112 -1.93 -20.49 -17.14
CA PRO A 112 -2.19 -20.05 -15.75
C PRO A 112 -2.83 -18.66 -15.65
N ALA A 113 -2.66 -17.81 -16.68
CA ALA A 113 -3.22 -16.47 -16.75
C ALA A 113 -4.62 -16.43 -17.39
N LEU A 114 -5.14 -17.58 -17.84
CA LEU A 114 -6.42 -17.66 -18.55
C LEU A 114 -7.58 -17.15 -17.68
N ILE A 115 -8.39 -16.25 -18.26
CA ILE A 115 -9.64 -15.79 -17.66
C ILE A 115 -10.81 -16.58 -18.27
N GLY A 116 -10.82 -16.73 -19.61
CA GLY A 116 -11.80 -17.57 -20.28
C GLY A 116 -12.00 -17.20 -21.75
N ARG A 117 -12.94 -17.89 -22.41
CA ARG A 117 -13.33 -17.61 -23.80
C ARG A 117 -14.66 -16.86 -23.81
N VAL A 118 -14.71 -15.75 -24.55
CA VAL A 118 -15.90 -14.91 -24.63
C VAL A 118 -16.93 -15.57 -25.57
N ALA A 119 -18.17 -15.71 -25.08
CA ALA A 119 -19.25 -16.38 -25.82
C ALA A 119 -19.95 -15.44 -26.80
N GLU A 120 -20.24 -14.20 -26.38
CA GLU A 120 -21.10 -13.26 -27.11
C GLU A 120 -20.49 -11.85 -27.15
N GLY A 121 -21.05 -10.97 -28.00
CA GLY A 121 -20.63 -9.58 -28.09
C GLY A 121 -19.36 -9.33 -28.91
N PRO A 122 -18.71 -8.16 -28.77
CA PRO A 122 -17.66 -7.70 -29.69
C PRO A 122 -16.38 -8.54 -29.66
N LEU A 123 -16.15 -9.30 -28.57
CA LEU A 123 -15.01 -10.20 -28.43
C LEU A 123 -15.40 -11.68 -28.59
N ALA A 124 -16.60 -11.98 -29.11
CA ALA A 124 -17.08 -13.35 -29.25
C ALA A 124 -16.05 -14.25 -29.97
N GLY A 125 -15.80 -15.42 -29.40
CA GLY A 125 -14.84 -16.39 -29.89
C GLY A 125 -13.38 -16.11 -29.55
N ARG A 126 -13.04 -14.92 -29.00
CA ARG A 126 -11.71 -14.59 -28.48
C ARG A 126 -11.53 -15.14 -27.07
N THR A 127 -10.27 -15.38 -26.72
CA THR A 127 -9.84 -15.78 -25.39
C THR A 127 -9.21 -14.57 -24.68
N VAL A 128 -9.59 -14.39 -23.43
CA VAL A 128 -9.14 -13.30 -22.55
C VAL A 128 -8.29 -13.89 -21.42
N TYR A 129 -7.22 -13.20 -21.04
CA TYR A 129 -6.27 -13.61 -20.02
C TYR A 129 -5.66 -12.40 -19.30
N GLU A 130 -5.01 -12.61 -18.17
CA GLU A 130 -4.30 -11.56 -17.43
C GLU A 130 -3.06 -11.11 -18.22
N GLY A 131 -3.13 -9.90 -18.78
CA GLY A 131 -2.21 -9.40 -19.79
C GLY A 131 -0.79 -9.17 -19.25
N LEU A 132 -0.62 -8.94 -17.94
CA LEU A 132 0.70 -8.76 -17.35
C LEU A 132 1.57 -10.02 -17.42
N HIS A 133 0.97 -11.21 -17.58
CA HIS A 133 1.73 -12.46 -17.75
C HIS A 133 2.25 -12.66 -19.18
N ASP A 134 1.78 -11.89 -20.17
CA ASP A 134 2.34 -11.92 -21.54
C ASP A 134 3.52 -10.97 -21.64
N PRO A 135 4.76 -11.47 -21.83
CA PRO A 135 5.95 -10.61 -21.87
C PRO A 135 5.92 -9.56 -22.98
N ARG A 136 5.18 -9.80 -24.08
CA ARG A 136 5.02 -8.81 -25.16
C ARG A 136 4.14 -7.65 -24.71
N LEU A 137 3.04 -7.93 -24.03
CA LEU A 137 2.12 -6.91 -23.52
C LEU A 137 2.74 -6.15 -22.35
N ALA A 138 3.43 -6.85 -21.44
CA ALA A 138 4.20 -6.21 -20.38
C ALA A 138 5.30 -5.29 -20.95
N GLY A 139 6.04 -5.73 -21.98
CA GLY A 139 7.02 -4.89 -22.67
C GLY A 139 6.41 -3.65 -23.34
N LEU A 140 5.19 -3.76 -23.89
CA LEU A 140 4.47 -2.61 -24.46
C LEU A 140 4.20 -1.52 -23.40
N LEU A 141 3.84 -1.90 -22.18
CA LEU A 141 3.60 -0.94 -21.09
C LEU A 141 4.86 -0.12 -20.77
N LEU A 142 6.04 -0.75 -20.77
CA LEU A 142 7.32 -0.03 -20.62
C LEU A 142 7.52 0.98 -21.75
N GLU A 143 7.27 0.58 -22.99
CA GLU A 143 7.38 1.49 -24.15
C GLU A 143 6.35 2.62 -24.13
N ARG A 144 5.17 2.42 -23.51
CA ARG A 144 4.23 3.52 -23.25
C ARG A 144 4.75 4.48 -22.18
N LEU A 145 5.27 3.97 -21.06
CA LEU A 145 5.86 4.78 -19.98
C LEU A 145 7.09 5.58 -20.43
N ARG A 146 7.78 5.12 -21.46
CA ARG A 146 8.90 5.85 -22.09
C ARG A 146 8.48 7.11 -22.84
N THR A 147 7.22 7.22 -23.24
CA THR A 147 6.70 8.31 -24.08
C THR A 147 5.62 9.08 -23.32
N PRO A 148 5.96 10.19 -22.64
CA PRO A 148 4.98 11.02 -21.96
C PRO A 148 3.91 11.53 -22.91
N GLY A 149 2.72 11.77 -22.37
CA GLY A 149 1.58 12.28 -23.13
C GLY A 149 0.30 11.54 -22.83
N ARG A 150 -0.72 11.80 -23.65
CA ARG A 150 -2.04 11.19 -23.51
C ARG A 150 -2.22 10.03 -24.48
N PHE A 151 -2.90 8.99 -24.00
CA PHE A 151 -3.42 7.91 -24.82
C PHE A 151 -4.88 7.65 -24.40
N GLY A 152 -5.82 8.24 -25.13
CA GLY A 152 -7.21 8.29 -24.70
C GLY A 152 -7.35 8.97 -23.32
N PRO A 153 -8.03 8.36 -22.34
CA PRO A 153 -8.18 8.90 -20.99
C PRO A 153 -6.93 8.72 -20.10
N LEU A 154 -5.91 8.00 -20.57
CA LEU A 154 -4.69 7.74 -19.82
C LEU A 154 -3.67 8.87 -20.04
N ARG A 155 -3.01 9.29 -18.96
CA ARG A 155 -1.88 10.22 -18.98
C ARG A 155 -0.62 9.50 -18.51
N PHE A 156 0.45 9.62 -19.28
CA PHE A 156 1.77 9.08 -18.96
C PHE A 156 2.73 10.24 -18.71
N ASP A 157 3.43 10.20 -17.59
CA ASP A 157 4.39 11.20 -17.17
C ASP A 157 5.72 10.55 -16.79
N ARG A 158 6.81 11.32 -16.83
CA ARG A 158 8.14 10.87 -16.45
C ARG A 158 8.93 11.95 -15.71
N ALA A 159 9.73 11.52 -14.75
CA ALA A 159 10.72 12.35 -14.06
C ALA A 159 12.14 12.09 -14.57
N ALA A 160 12.41 10.92 -15.14
CA ALA A 160 13.73 10.55 -15.66
C ALA A 160 13.62 9.73 -16.97
N PRO A 161 14.70 9.62 -17.76
CA PRO A 161 14.75 8.72 -18.91
C PRO A 161 14.54 7.26 -18.48
N VAL A 162 13.64 6.57 -19.18
CA VAL A 162 13.36 5.14 -18.94
C VAL A 162 14.08 4.32 -20.02
N PRO A 163 14.99 3.38 -19.71
CA PRO A 163 15.59 2.47 -20.69
C PRO A 163 14.55 1.59 -21.40
N GLY A 164 14.78 1.32 -22.69
CA GLY A 164 13.91 0.47 -23.53
C GLY A 164 14.47 -0.93 -23.72
N GLY A 165 13.68 -1.84 -24.30
CA GLY A 165 14.13 -3.20 -24.63
C GLY A 165 14.41 -4.10 -23.42
N LEU A 166 13.99 -3.69 -22.21
CA LEU A 166 14.13 -4.49 -21.01
C LEU A 166 13.07 -5.59 -20.96
N ARG A 167 13.48 -6.82 -20.62
CA ARG A 167 12.57 -7.96 -20.49
C ARG A 167 11.71 -7.81 -19.24
N ALA A 168 10.40 -7.95 -19.38
CA ALA A 168 9.46 -7.91 -18.27
C ALA A 168 9.33 -9.28 -17.58
N ARG A 169 9.20 -9.28 -16.26
CA ARG A 169 8.90 -10.45 -15.44
C ARG A 169 7.95 -10.07 -14.30
N VAL A 170 6.87 -10.84 -14.14
CA VAL A 170 5.94 -10.66 -13.02
C VAL A 170 6.62 -11.03 -11.70
N LEU A 171 6.36 -10.24 -10.66
CA LEU A 171 6.77 -10.52 -9.29
C LEU A 171 5.57 -11.01 -8.48
N ASP A 172 5.61 -12.28 -8.07
CA ASP A 172 4.50 -12.92 -7.35
C ASP A 172 4.51 -12.65 -5.84
N ALA A 173 5.23 -11.63 -5.35
CA ALA A 173 5.35 -11.36 -3.91
C ALA A 173 4.25 -10.45 -3.32
N GLU A 174 3.70 -9.49 -4.09
CA GLU A 174 2.83 -8.44 -3.55
C GLU A 174 1.38 -8.86 -3.33
N GLN A 175 0.77 -8.51 -2.20
CA GLN A 175 -0.59 -8.97 -1.86
C GLN A 175 -1.71 -8.13 -2.49
N SER A 176 -1.57 -6.81 -2.53
CA SER A 176 -2.61 -5.85 -2.95
C SER A 176 -2.52 -5.43 -4.42
N ASN A 177 -1.36 -5.62 -5.04
CA ASN A 177 -1.04 -5.09 -6.37
C ASN A 177 -0.38 -6.14 -7.27
N SER A 178 -0.01 -5.71 -8.47
CA SER A 178 0.81 -6.51 -9.38
C SER A 178 2.06 -5.74 -9.77
N SER A 179 3.21 -6.40 -9.72
CA SER A 179 4.48 -5.77 -10.06
C SER A 179 5.19 -6.48 -11.19
N LEU A 180 5.80 -5.69 -12.06
CA LEU A 180 6.63 -6.13 -13.17
C LEU A 180 8.05 -5.62 -12.94
N VAL A 181 9.02 -6.52 -12.90
CA VAL A 181 10.44 -6.15 -12.97
C VAL A 181 10.84 -6.11 -14.45
N TYR A 182 11.48 -5.02 -14.87
CA TYR A 182 12.05 -4.86 -16.20
C TYR A 182 13.57 -4.96 -16.14
N GLY A 183 14.12 -6.02 -16.75
CA GLY A 183 15.52 -6.38 -16.61
C GLY A 183 15.84 -6.65 -15.13
N ASP A 184 16.86 -5.97 -14.62
CA ASP A 184 17.21 -5.96 -13.19
C ASP A 184 17.33 -4.52 -12.66
N SER A 185 16.69 -3.55 -13.32
CA SER A 185 16.91 -2.11 -13.06
C SER A 185 15.66 -1.35 -12.66
N LEU A 186 14.47 -1.79 -13.08
CA LEU A 186 13.22 -1.08 -12.85
C LEU A 186 12.12 -2.03 -12.40
N ILE A 187 11.24 -1.53 -11.55
CA ILE A 187 10.03 -2.21 -11.13
C ILE A 187 8.82 -1.29 -11.34
N LEU A 188 7.79 -1.81 -12.01
CA LEU A 188 6.52 -1.15 -12.22
C LEU A 188 5.49 -1.79 -11.31
N LYS A 189 4.97 -0.99 -10.38
CA LYS A 189 3.84 -1.34 -9.54
C LYS A 189 2.54 -0.90 -10.21
N ILE A 190 1.63 -1.84 -10.43
CA ILE A 190 0.30 -1.62 -10.99
C ILE A 190 -0.72 -1.67 -9.86
N PHE A 191 -1.38 -0.54 -9.61
CA PHE A 191 -2.40 -0.45 -8.56
C PHE A 191 -3.68 -1.15 -9.01
N ARG A 192 -4.04 -2.26 -8.35
CA ARG A 192 -5.20 -3.06 -8.78
C ARG A 192 -6.52 -2.47 -8.31
N ARG A 193 -6.59 -2.01 -7.06
CA ARG A 193 -7.72 -1.23 -6.54
C ARG A 193 -7.33 0.24 -6.57
N VAL A 194 -8.08 1.04 -7.31
CA VAL A 194 -7.75 2.45 -7.58
C VAL A 194 -8.71 3.38 -6.88
N TYR A 195 -8.19 4.50 -6.38
CA TYR A 195 -8.94 5.52 -5.66
C TYR A 195 -8.75 6.88 -6.34
N PRO A 196 -9.76 7.76 -6.34
CA PRO A 196 -9.60 9.14 -6.79
C PRO A 196 -8.51 9.86 -5.98
N GLY A 197 -7.61 10.57 -6.66
CA GLY A 197 -6.47 11.29 -6.11
C GLY A 197 -5.12 10.67 -6.46
N ILE A 198 -4.06 11.39 -6.09
CA ILE A 198 -2.68 10.92 -6.21
C ILE A 198 -2.41 9.81 -5.19
N ASN A 199 -1.80 8.70 -5.63
CA ASN A 199 -1.39 7.64 -4.73
C ASN A 199 -0.18 8.10 -3.88
N PRO A 200 -0.18 7.90 -2.54
CA PRO A 200 0.96 8.15 -1.66
C PRO A 200 2.29 7.54 -2.13
N ASP A 201 2.26 6.37 -2.76
CA ASP A 201 3.42 5.66 -3.31
C ASP A 201 3.98 6.31 -4.60
N LEU A 202 3.31 7.35 -5.10
CA LEU A 202 3.84 8.30 -6.08
C LEU A 202 4.18 9.65 -5.42
N GLU A 203 3.26 10.19 -4.63
CA GLU A 203 3.35 11.52 -4.03
C GLU A 203 4.58 11.67 -3.11
N LEU A 204 4.77 10.74 -2.18
CA LEU A 204 5.80 10.83 -1.15
C LEU A 204 7.20 10.56 -1.71
N PRO A 205 7.43 9.49 -2.51
CA PRO A 205 8.74 9.28 -3.13
C PRO A 205 9.16 10.43 -4.07
N LEU A 206 8.23 11.06 -4.80
CA LEU A 206 8.54 12.24 -5.61
C LEU A 206 8.92 13.46 -4.75
N ALA A 207 8.24 13.70 -3.63
CA ALA A 207 8.58 14.78 -2.72
C ALA A 207 9.96 14.57 -2.08
N LEU A 208 10.24 13.34 -1.64
CA LEU A 208 11.53 12.93 -1.07
C LEU A 208 12.68 13.08 -2.07
N ALA A 209 12.48 12.65 -3.32
CA ALA A 209 13.48 12.80 -4.37
C ALA A 209 13.81 14.28 -4.65
N ARG A 210 12.81 15.16 -4.66
CA ARG A 210 13.01 16.61 -4.81
C ARG A 210 13.76 17.23 -3.61
N ALA A 211 13.59 16.66 -2.43
CA ALA A 211 14.32 17.05 -1.23
C ALA A 211 15.73 16.44 -1.12
N GLY A 212 16.14 15.61 -2.10
CA GLY A 212 17.46 14.96 -2.09
C GLY A 212 17.58 13.80 -1.10
N CYS A 213 16.48 13.17 -0.71
CA CYS A 213 16.51 12.01 0.17
C CYS A 213 16.70 10.71 -0.63
N ASP A 214 17.89 10.12 -0.51
CA ASP A 214 18.26 8.88 -1.23
C ASP A 214 17.78 7.59 -0.53
N ARG A 215 17.04 7.71 0.58
CA ARG A 215 16.51 6.56 1.33
C ARG A 215 15.26 5.94 0.70
N VAL A 216 14.73 6.52 -0.37
CA VAL A 216 13.54 6.03 -1.07
C VAL A 216 13.78 6.02 -2.58
N PRO A 217 13.50 4.93 -3.30
CA PRO A 217 13.64 4.89 -4.75
C PRO A 217 12.79 5.98 -5.43
N ALA A 218 13.43 6.90 -6.15
CA ALA A 218 12.73 7.98 -6.85
C ALA A 218 11.93 7.43 -8.04
N PRO A 219 10.61 7.71 -8.16
CA PRO A 219 9.82 7.32 -9.31
C PRO A 219 10.40 7.91 -10.60
N VAL A 220 10.53 7.07 -11.64
CA VAL A 220 11.07 7.48 -12.95
C VAL A 220 9.97 7.78 -13.95
N ALA A 221 8.84 7.07 -13.88
CA ALA A 221 7.66 7.29 -14.70
C ALA A 221 6.39 6.76 -14.02
N TRP A 222 5.23 7.24 -14.42
CA TRP A 222 3.95 6.78 -13.90
C TRP A 222 2.86 7.03 -14.94
N PHE A 223 1.69 6.45 -14.68
CA PHE A 223 0.51 6.72 -15.49
C PHE A 223 -0.74 6.80 -14.64
N GLU A 224 -1.70 7.59 -15.12
CA GLU A 224 -2.90 8.01 -14.42
C GLU A 224 -4.09 7.97 -15.37
N SER A 225 -5.30 8.01 -14.82
CA SER A 225 -6.54 8.25 -15.58
C SER A 225 -7.23 9.49 -15.04
N ASP A 226 -7.71 10.34 -15.94
CA ASP A 226 -8.54 11.50 -15.58
C ASP A 226 -10.03 11.15 -15.44
N THR A 227 -10.42 9.89 -15.67
CA THR A 227 -11.81 9.43 -15.73
C THR A 227 -12.14 8.42 -14.61
N PRO A 228 -13.24 8.63 -13.84
CA PRO A 228 -14.11 9.81 -13.86
C PRO A 228 -13.48 11.00 -13.11
N GLU A 229 -12.47 10.73 -12.29
CA GLU A 229 -11.65 11.67 -11.56
C GLU A 229 -10.19 11.22 -11.68
N PRO A 230 -9.22 12.15 -11.55
CA PRO A 230 -7.80 11.81 -11.57
C PRO A 230 -7.47 10.70 -10.57
N CYS A 231 -6.80 9.64 -11.01
CA CYS A 231 -6.30 8.58 -10.15
C CYS A 231 -4.98 8.02 -10.68
N THR A 232 -4.05 7.75 -9.77
CA THR A 232 -2.80 7.09 -10.13
C THR A 232 -3.02 5.61 -10.38
N LEU A 233 -2.55 5.10 -11.51
CA LEU A 233 -2.77 3.73 -11.96
C LEU A 233 -1.53 2.84 -11.83
N GLY A 234 -0.34 3.40 -11.96
CA GLY A 234 0.89 2.67 -11.69
C GLY A 234 2.12 3.54 -11.71
N VAL A 235 3.17 3.06 -11.03
CA VAL A 235 4.42 3.79 -10.79
C VAL A 235 5.60 2.90 -11.14
N LEU A 236 6.49 3.42 -11.97
CA LEU A 236 7.76 2.82 -12.36
C LEU A 236 8.88 3.48 -11.56
N GLN A 237 9.68 2.67 -10.87
CA GLN A 237 10.77 3.13 -10.02
C GLN A 237 12.00 2.21 -10.13
N PRO A 238 13.18 2.62 -9.64
CA PRO A 238 14.36 1.77 -9.59
C PRO A 238 14.08 0.46 -8.84
N PHE A 239 14.52 -0.65 -9.41
CA PHE A 239 14.55 -1.93 -8.74
C PHE A 239 15.88 -2.08 -8.01
N LEU A 240 15.84 -2.16 -6.68
CA LEU A 240 17.04 -2.27 -5.85
C LEU A 240 17.59 -3.70 -5.89
N ARG A 241 18.33 -4.02 -6.96
CA ARG A 241 18.92 -5.34 -7.18
C ARG A 241 19.90 -5.70 -6.07
N GLY A 242 19.81 -6.95 -5.58
CA GLY A 242 20.73 -7.48 -4.58
C GLY A 242 20.43 -6.99 -3.16
N SER A 243 19.39 -6.19 -2.97
CA SER A 243 18.93 -5.81 -1.64
C SER A 243 18.33 -6.99 -0.89
N GLN A 244 18.51 -6.97 0.42
CA GLN A 244 17.93 -7.94 1.33
C GLN A 244 16.69 -7.35 2.00
N ASP A 245 15.61 -8.12 2.06
CA ASP A 245 14.41 -7.76 2.82
C ASP A 245 14.72 -7.64 4.32
N GLY A 246 14.35 -6.52 4.94
CA GLY A 246 14.71 -6.23 6.33
C GLY A 246 14.13 -7.22 7.33
N TRP A 247 12.95 -7.78 7.04
CA TRP A 247 12.36 -8.83 7.86
C TRP A 247 13.15 -10.14 7.74
N GLN A 248 13.48 -10.57 6.52
CA GLN A 248 14.32 -11.77 6.31
C GLN A 248 15.72 -11.60 6.91
N LEU A 249 16.31 -10.40 6.83
CA LEU A 249 17.62 -10.11 7.41
C LEU A 249 17.58 -10.24 8.94
N ALA A 250 16.56 -9.69 9.60
CA ALA A 250 16.36 -9.83 11.03
C ALA A 250 16.16 -11.30 11.46
N LEU A 251 15.36 -12.07 10.71
CA LEU A 251 15.16 -13.50 10.99
C LEU A 251 16.45 -14.31 10.82
N LYS A 252 17.27 -13.99 9.81
CA LYS A 252 18.56 -14.64 9.58
C LYS A 252 19.54 -14.36 10.73
N ALA A 253 19.64 -13.12 11.19
CA ALA A 253 20.47 -12.76 12.35
C ALA A 253 20.03 -13.53 13.61
N LEU A 254 18.72 -13.55 13.89
CA LEU A 254 18.14 -14.31 15.00
C LEU A 254 18.46 -15.81 14.91
N ALA A 255 18.35 -16.42 13.73
CA ALA A 255 18.64 -17.83 13.53
C ALA A 255 20.14 -18.17 13.68
N GLY A 256 21.02 -17.23 13.33
CA GLY A 256 22.47 -17.36 13.51
C GLY A 256 22.96 -17.13 14.94
N GLY A 257 22.12 -16.56 15.81
CA GLY A 257 22.52 -16.12 17.15
C GLY A 257 23.28 -14.78 17.15
N ASP A 258 23.31 -14.09 16.01
CA ASP A 258 23.96 -12.79 15.86
C ASP A 258 23.10 -11.68 16.47
N ASP A 259 23.73 -10.58 16.89
CA ASP A 259 22.98 -9.37 17.21
C ASP A 259 22.51 -8.65 15.93
N PHE A 260 21.53 -7.75 16.10
CA PHE A 260 21.01 -6.92 15.02
C PHE A 260 21.05 -5.44 15.41
N ILE A 261 21.92 -5.08 16.36
CA ILE A 261 21.94 -3.76 17.01
C ILE A 261 22.40 -2.70 16.02
N GLY A 262 23.51 -2.95 15.32
CA GLY A 262 24.06 -2.01 14.33
C GLY A 262 23.09 -1.76 13.17
N GLU A 263 22.42 -2.81 12.70
CA GLU A 263 21.42 -2.71 11.63
C GLU A 263 20.14 -2.00 12.10
N ALA A 264 19.67 -2.26 13.33
CA ALA A 264 18.54 -1.54 13.92
C ALA A 264 18.84 -0.05 14.08
N GLN A 265 20.05 0.32 14.54
CA GLN A 265 20.48 1.71 14.66
C GLN A 265 20.60 2.39 13.28
N ALA A 266 21.16 1.70 12.28
CA ALA A 266 21.24 2.21 10.92
C ALA A 266 19.86 2.40 10.29
N LEU A 267 18.92 1.49 10.56
CA LEU A 267 17.53 1.63 10.13
C LEU A 267 16.84 2.81 10.81
N GLY A 268 17.08 3.01 12.12
CA GLY A 268 16.58 4.18 12.87
C GLY A 268 17.03 5.50 12.25
N ARG A 269 18.32 5.60 11.90
CA ARG A 269 18.87 6.75 11.16
C ARG A 269 18.17 6.96 9.82
N ALA A 270 18.03 5.91 9.01
CA ALA A 270 17.37 6.00 7.72
C ALA A 270 15.90 6.43 7.82
N THR A 271 15.16 5.94 8.82
CA THR A 271 13.77 6.39 9.06
C THR A 271 13.71 7.86 9.49
N ALA A 272 14.62 8.32 10.35
CA ALA A 272 14.71 9.72 10.72
C ALA A 272 15.03 10.62 9.51
N GLU A 273 15.96 10.22 8.65
CA GLU A 273 16.28 10.97 7.42
C GLU A 273 15.06 11.10 6.48
N VAL A 274 14.28 10.03 6.31
CA VAL A 274 13.00 10.07 5.56
C VAL A 274 12.01 11.03 6.22
N HIS A 275 11.82 10.94 7.54
CA HIS A 275 10.87 11.78 8.25
C HIS A 275 11.26 13.26 8.20
N THR A 276 12.54 13.59 8.39
CA THR A 276 13.06 14.96 8.29
C THR A 276 12.87 15.51 6.88
N ALA A 277 13.16 14.71 5.85
CA ALA A 277 12.95 15.12 4.46
C ALA A 277 11.47 15.33 4.12
N LEU A 278 10.56 14.49 4.63
CA LEU A 278 9.11 14.68 4.48
C LEU A 278 8.62 15.96 5.18
N ALA A 279 9.11 16.22 6.39
CA ALA A 279 8.79 17.44 7.15
C ALA A 279 9.24 18.71 6.42
N ALA A 280 10.42 18.66 5.78
CA ALA A 280 10.95 19.77 5.01
C ALA A 280 10.22 19.97 3.68
N ALA A 281 9.79 18.88 3.02
CA ALA A 281 9.19 18.92 1.69
C ALA A 281 7.68 19.18 1.68
N LEU A 282 6.97 18.85 2.76
CA LEU A 282 5.50 18.82 2.82
C LEU A 282 4.99 19.51 4.09
N PRO A 283 3.74 20.01 4.10
CA PRO A 283 3.20 20.72 5.25
C PRO A 283 3.21 19.89 6.54
N THR A 284 3.64 20.50 7.63
CA THR A 284 3.58 19.97 8.99
C THR A 284 2.51 20.70 9.81
N VAL A 285 1.97 20.02 10.82
CA VAL A 285 0.91 20.55 11.70
C VAL A 285 1.28 20.28 13.15
N SER A 286 1.16 21.27 14.01
CA SER A 286 1.20 21.07 15.46
C SER A 286 -0.15 20.55 15.95
N LEU A 287 -0.14 19.49 16.76
CA LEU A 287 -1.37 18.87 17.24
C LEU A 287 -2.02 19.74 18.31
N SER A 288 -3.21 20.27 17.99
CA SER A 288 -4.03 20.98 18.95
C SER A 288 -4.63 20.03 19.98
N ARG A 289 -5.03 20.58 21.14
CA ARG A 289 -5.81 19.88 22.16
C ARG A 289 -7.02 19.12 21.58
N SER A 290 -7.78 19.77 20.70
CA SER A 290 -8.95 19.15 20.08
C SER A 290 -8.59 18.01 19.12
N GLN A 291 -7.43 18.08 18.46
CA GLN A 291 -6.95 16.99 17.60
C GLN A 291 -6.49 15.78 18.41
N THR A 292 -5.83 15.99 19.55
CA THR A 292 -5.40 14.89 20.44
C THR A 292 -6.60 14.22 21.12
N GLU A 293 -7.62 14.99 21.52
CA GLU A 293 -8.91 14.47 22.00
C GLU A 293 -9.62 13.60 20.94
N HIS A 294 -9.67 14.04 19.67
CA HIS A 294 -10.22 13.25 18.58
C HIS A 294 -9.41 11.97 18.31
N LEU A 295 -8.09 12.02 18.41
CA LEU A 295 -7.23 10.86 18.24
C LEU A 295 -7.49 9.80 19.32
N ALA A 296 -7.50 10.22 20.58
CA ALA A 296 -7.80 9.35 21.72
C ALA A 296 -9.20 8.74 21.61
N THR A 297 -10.19 9.52 21.20
CA THR A 297 -11.56 9.04 20.94
C THR A 297 -11.55 7.93 19.87
N ALA A 298 -10.89 8.16 18.73
CA ALA A 298 -10.85 7.18 17.64
C ALA A 298 -10.10 5.89 18.04
N MET A 299 -9.05 5.99 18.87
CA MET A 299 -8.34 4.82 19.42
C MET A 299 -9.24 4.02 20.38
N ASN A 300 -9.97 4.71 21.26
CA ASN A 300 -10.95 4.09 22.16
C ASN A 300 -12.08 3.38 21.40
N GLU A 301 -12.60 3.98 20.32
CA GLU A 301 -13.62 3.34 19.45
C GLU A 301 -13.09 2.05 18.78
N ARG A 302 -11.83 2.06 18.34
CA ARG A 302 -11.18 0.86 17.79
C ARG A 302 -11.00 -0.22 18.85
N LEU A 303 -10.62 0.16 20.07
CA LEU A 303 -10.57 -0.76 21.21
C LEU A 303 -11.94 -1.36 21.51
N ASP A 304 -13.02 -0.58 21.49
CA ASP A 304 -14.37 -1.10 21.69
C ASP A 304 -14.76 -2.13 20.62
N ALA A 305 -14.42 -1.86 19.36
CA ALA A 305 -14.61 -2.83 18.28
C ALA A 305 -13.76 -4.10 18.48
N ALA A 306 -12.52 -3.95 18.94
CA ALA A 306 -11.63 -5.07 19.22
C ALA A 306 -12.11 -5.92 20.40
N LEU A 307 -12.62 -5.31 21.48
CA LEU A 307 -13.17 -6.01 22.64
C LEU A 307 -14.37 -6.91 22.27
N ARG A 308 -15.22 -6.44 21.35
CA ARG A 308 -16.34 -7.26 20.82
C ARG A 308 -15.84 -8.44 19.99
N ALA A 309 -14.74 -8.29 19.27
CA ALA A 309 -14.19 -9.33 18.42
C ALA A 309 -13.31 -10.33 19.19
N VAL A 310 -12.57 -9.87 20.21
CA VAL A 310 -11.59 -10.64 20.96
C VAL A 310 -11.73 -10.35 22.47
N PRO A 311 -12.61 -11.08 23.19
CA PRO A 311 -12.85 -10.87 24.62
C PRO A 311 -11.61 -11.05 25.52
N ALA A 312 -10.55 -11.70 25.02
CA ALA A 312 -9.28 -11.84 25.74
C ALA A 312 -8.60 -10.49 26.08
N LEU A 313 -9.03 -9.39 25.48
CA LEU A 313 -8.59 -8.04 25.79
C LEU A 313 -9.22 -7.47 27.08
N LEU A 314 -10.34 -8.02 27.56
CA LEU A 314 -11.11 -7.50 28.70
C LEU A 314 -10.27 -7.26 29.97
N PRO A 315 -9.35 -8.15 30.39
CA PRO A 315 -8.54 -7.94 31.59
C PRO A 315 -7.63 -6.70 31.51
N TYR A 316 -7.30 -6.25 30.30
CA TYR A 316 -6.34 -5.18 30.04
C TYR A 316 -6.99 -3.83 29.76
N VAL A 317 -8.33 -3.79 29.61
CA VAL A 317 -9.07 -2.62 29.11
C VAL A 317 -8.74 -1.33 29.86
N ARG A 318 -8.63 -1.39 31.20
CA ARG A 318 -8.33 -0.21 32.02
C ARG A 318 -6.98 0.40 31.65
N GLY A 319 -5.95 -0.42 31.48
CA GLY A 319 -4.61 0.03 31.12
C GLY A 319 -4.52 0.53 29.68
N LEU A 320 -5.23 -0.13 28.75
CA LEU A 320 -5.27 0.28 27.34
C LEU A 320 -5.99 1.63 27.18
N ARG A 321 -7.13 1.84 27.85
CA ARG A 321 -7.81 3.14 27.87
C ARG A 321 -6.93 4.22 28.48
N ALA A 322 -6.28 3.93 29.61
CA ALA A 322 -5.36 4.89 30.24
C ALA A 322 -4.22 5.32 29.30
N ALA A 323 -3.72 4.44 28.43
CA ALA A 323 -2.72 4.80 27.43
C ALA A 323 -3.26 5.78 26.36
N PHE A 324 -4.53 5.66 25.97
CA PHE A 324 -5.18 6.59 25.02
C PHE A 324 -5.62 7.88 25.70
N ASP A 325 -6.13 7.80 26.92
CA ASP A 325 -6.61 8.95 27.67
C ASP A 325 -5.44 9.86 28.12
N ALA A 326 -4.23 9.30 28.26
CA ALA A 326 -3.02 10.07 28.57
C ALA A 326 -2.69 11.12 27.49
N ILE A 327 -3.02 10.86 26.23
CA ILE A 327 -2.81 11.84 25.15
C ILE A 327 -4.02 12.77 24.97
N ALA A 328 -5.16 12.47 25.59
CA ALA A 328 -6.39 13.25 25.43
C ALA A 328 -6.24 14.61 26.10
N GLY A 329 -6.33 15.68 25.30
CA GLY A 329 -6.23 17.04 25.81
C GLY A 329 -4.81 17.49 26.12
N ALA A 330 -3.81 16.66 25.83
CA ALA A 330 -2.40 17.06 25.86
C ALA A 330 -2.14 18.07 24.74
N THR A 331 -1.42 19.14 25.08
CA THR A 331 -0.76 19.98 24.08
C THR A 331 0.66 19.48 23.93
N PHE A 332 1.01 19.24 22.69
CA PHE A 332 2.33 18.78 22.33
C PHE A 332 3.07 20.00 21.74
N ASP A 333 3.73 20.79 22.59
CA ASP A 333 4.38 22.06 22.25
C ASP A 333 5.65 21.86 21.40
N GLY A 334 5.70 22.40 20.18
CA GLY A 334 6.82 22.29 19.24
C GLY A 334 6.35 22.33 17.78
N ASP A 335 7.21 22.82 16.88
CA ASP A 335 6.90 22.87 15.45
C ASP A 335 6.76 21.44 14.88
N GLY A 336 5.69 21.21 14.09
CA GLY A 336 5.64 20.09 13.15
C GLY A 336 5.43 18.67 13.72
N ARG A 337 4.69 18.52 14.82
CA ARG A 337 4.47 17.20 15.46
C ARG A 337 3.60 16.21 14.69
N ALA A 338 2.92 16.65 13.64
CA ALA A 338 2.30 15.77 12.64
C ALA A 338 2.75 16.18 11.24
N GLN A 339 3.07 15.18 10.43
CA GLN A 339 3.60 15.35 9.08
C GLN A 339 3.10 14.23 8.17
N ARG A 340 3.44 14.28 6.90
CA ARG A 340 3.29 13.08 6.06
C ARG A 340 4.29 12.03 6.52
N ILE A 341 3.82 10.79 6.63
CA ILE A 341 4.57 9.63 7.11
C ILE A 341 4.37 8.47 6.13
N HIS A 342 5.09 7.37 6.32
CA HIS A 342 4.87 6.12 5.57
C HIS A 342 3.49 5.52 5.87
N GLY A 343 3.09 5.50 7.15
CA GLY A 343 1.74 5.15 7.59
C GLY A 343 1.48 3.65 7.80
N ASP A 344 2.32 2.78 7.24
CA ASP A 344 2.33 1.32 7.51
C ASP A 344 3.76 0.74 7.59
N LEU A 345 4.66 1.44 8.28
CA LEU A 345 6.07 1.05 8.32
C LEU A 345 6.30 -0.21 9.18
N HIS A 346 7.03 -1.18 8.64
CA HIS A 346 7.49 -2.40 9.33
C HIS A 346 8.74 -2.96 8.62
N LEU A 347 9.43 -3.95 9.20
CA LEU A 347 10.71 -4.47 8.64
C LEU A 347 10.58 -4.97 7.19
N GLY A 348 9.46 -5.59 6.83
CA GLY A 348 9.17 -6.00 5.45
C GLY A 348 8.99 -4.87 4.42
N GLN A 349 8.93 -3.60 4.85
CA GLN A 349 8.92 -2.41 3.98
C GLN A 349 10.28 -1.71 3.93
N THR A 350 11.33 -2.43 4.32
CA THR A 350 12.69 -1.92 4.37
C THR A 350 13.60 -2.87 3.61
N LEU A 351 14.52 -2.29 2.84
CA LEU A 351 15.47 -3.02 2.02
C LEU A 351 16.89 -2.61 2.39
N ARG A 352 17.72 -3.58 2.72
CA ARG A 352 19.15 -3.38 2.97
C ARG A 352 19.91 -3.48 1.65
N THR A 353 20.41 -2.37 1.15
CA THR A 353 21.09 -2.28 -0.16
C THR A 353 22.54 -2.76 -0.10
N PRO A 354 23.12 -3.27 -1.22
CA PRO A 354 24.49 -3.80 -1.24
C PRO A 354 25.58 -2.81 -0.82
N ASP A 355 25.32 -1.51 -0.94
CA ASP A 355 26.25 -0.41 -0.62
C ASP A 355 26.37 -0.09 0.88
N GLY A 356 25.57 -0.72 1.73
CA GLY A 356 25.57 -0.37 3.16
C GLY A 356 24.33 0.40 3.63
N GLY A 357 23.50 0.87 2.71
CA GLY A 357 22.30 1.65 3.02
C GLY A 357 21.06 0.84 3.42
N TRP A 358 20.11 1.56 4.00
CA TRP A 358 18.71 1.16 4.13
C TRP A 358 17.85 2.01 3.20
N SER A 359 16.89 1.37 2.53
CA SER A 359 15.84 2.03 1.76
C SER A 359 14.46 1.67 2.29
N VAL A 360 13.55 2.63 2.30
CA VAL A 360 12.13 2.45 2.64
C VAL A 360 11.32 2.40 1.35
N ILE A 361 10.35 1.48 1.29
CA ILE A 361 9.50 1.23 0.12
C ILE A 361 8.03 1.12 0.54
N ASP A 362 7.10 1.18 -0.42
CA ASP A 362 5.66 0.93 -0.22
C ASP A 362 4.93 1.97 0.65
N PHE A 363 5.02 3.23 0.23
CA PHE A 363 4.40 4.38 0.90
C PHE A 363 2.87 4.44 0.74
N GLU A 364 2.22 3.36 0.30
CA GLU A 364 0.76 3.33 0.16
C GLU A 364 0.03 3.59 1.47
N GLY A 365 0.65 3.27 2.62
CA GLY A 365 -0.03 3.18 3.91
C GLY A 365 -1.00 2.00 3.98
N GLU A 366 -1.77 1.90 5.07
CA GLU A 366 -2.65 0.72 5.31
C GLU A 366 -3.68 0.51 4.18
N PRO A 367 -3.59 -0.53 3.33
CA PRO A 367 -4.42 -0.66 2.12
C PRO A 367 -5.93 -0.76 2.37
N ALA A 368 -6.33 -1.13 3.58
CA ALA A 368 -7.71 -1.20 4.02
C ALA A 368 -8.36 0.18 4.23
N ARG A 369 -7.57 1.25 4.36
CA ARG A 369 -8.06 2.60 4.63
C ARG A 369 -8.31 3.41 3.35
N PRO A 370 -9.33 4.29 3.34
CA PRO A 370 -9.53 5.26 2.27
C PRO A 370 -8.30 6.12 1.99
N LEU A 371 -8.13 6.56 0.74
CA LEU A 371 -6.96 7.36 0.31
C LEU A 371 -6.85 8.69 1.07
N ASP A 372 -7.97 9.35 1.36
CA ASP A 372 -8.00 10.60 2.12
C ASP A 372 -7.47 10.41 3.54
N GLU A 373 -7.74 9.26 4.18
CA GLU A 373 -7.19 8.92 5.49
C GLU A 373 -5.70 8.58 5.40
N ARG A 374 -5.25 7.86 4.36
CA ARG A 374 -3.84 7.51 4.14
C ARG A 374 -2.97 8.74 3.86
N ARG A 375 -3.54 9.83 3.32
CA ARG A 375 -2.85 11.09 3.04
C ARG A 375 -2.87 12.10 4.19
N ARG A 376 -3.52 11.79 5.32
CA ARG A 376 -3.53 12.69 6.48
C ARG A 376 -2.14 12.79 7.10
N VAL A 377 -1.82 13.99 7.58
CA VAL A 377 -0.65 14.18 8.43
C VAL A 377 -0.86 13.44 9.75
N GLN A 378 0.21 12.82 10.24
CA GLN A 378 0.21 12.03 11.46
C GLN A 378 1.56 12.17 12.18
N PRO A 379 1.60 11.86 13.49
CA PRO A 379 2.83 11.89 14.24
C PRO A 379 3.84 10.84 13.74
N PRO A 380 5.13 11.18 13.58
CA PRO A 380 6.19 10.23 13.21
C PRO A 380 6.25 8.98 14.09
N VAL A 381 5.86 9.11 15.37
CA VAL A 381 5.83 7.99 16.32
C VAL A 381 4.91 6.84 15.88
N ARG A 382 3.95 7.08 14.98
CA ARG A 382 3.15 5.99 14.39
C ARG A 382 4.00 5.01 13.58
N ASP A 383 4.91 5.51 12.74
CA ASP A 383 5.80 4.67 11.95
C ASP A 383 6.85 3.99 12.82
N ILE A 384 7.35 4.72 13.83
CA ILE A 384 8.30 4.19 14.81
C ILE A 384 7.65 3.03 15.58
N ALA A 385 6.44 3.21 16.11
CA ALA A 385 5.67 2.14 16.74
C ALA A 385 5.52 0.92 15.81
N GLY A 386 5.34 1.16 14.50
CA GLY A 386 5.32 0.12 13.47
C GLY A 386 6.56 -0.77 13.45
N ILE A 387 7.75 -0.16 13.39
CA ILE A 387 9.03 -0.88 13.42
C ILE A 387 9.26 -1.56 14.78
N LEU A 388 8.97 -0.88 15.89
CA LEU A 388 9.17 -1.45 17.23
C LEU A 388 8.31 -2.70 17.44
N ARG A 389 7.07 -2.70 16.95
CA ARG A 389 6.20 -3.89 16.93
C ARG A 389 6.75 -4.96 15.99
N SER A 390 7.31 -4.59 14.85
CA SER A 390 7.91 -5.55 13.90
C SER A 390 9.09 -6.32 14.52
N PHE A 391 9.92 -5.69 15.35
CA PHE A 391 10.96 -6.39 16.13
C PHE A 391 10.36 -7.43 17.11
N ASP A 392 9.25 -7.08 17.77
CA ASP A 392 8.56 -8.02 18.69
C ASP A 392 8.03 -9.25 17.92
N TYR A 393 7.55 -9.08 16.69
CA TYR A 393 7.16 -10.18 15.81
C TYR A 393 8.35 -11.03 15.37
N ALA A 394 9.46 -10.41 14.98
CA ALA A 394 10.66 -11.12 14.55
C ALA A 394 11.21 -12.02 15.67
N ALA A 395 11.34 -11.46 16.88
CA ALA A 395 11.79 -12.17 18.08
C ALA A 395 10.90 -13.36 18.46
N ARG A 396 9.61 -13.32 18.09
CA ARG A 396 8.67 -14.42 18.31
C ARG A 396 8.59 -15.42 17.16
N SER A 397 9.05 -15.04 15.98
CA SER A 397 9.10 -15.94 14.83
C SER A 397 10.20 -16.99 15.01
N HIS A 398 11.24 -16.66 15.77
CA HIS A 398 12.31 -17.58 16.17
C HIS A 398 11.90 -18.49 17.35
N ARG A 399 12.57 -19.64 17.52
CA ARG A 399 12.42 -20.55 18.67
C ARG A 399 13.81 -20.96 19.19
N PRO A 400 14.10 -20.82 20.50
CA PRO A 400 13.26 -20.24 21.54
C PRO A 400 13.00 -18.73 21.32
N TRP A 401 11.93 -18.20 21.92
CA TRP A 401 11.64 -16.76 21.82
C TRP A 401 12.74 -15.92 22.44
N ASN A 402 13.05 -14.78 21.83
CA ASN A 402 14.13 -13.91 22.31
C ASN A 402 13.64 -12.46 22.57
N PRO A 403 12.86 -12.24 23.64
CA PRO A 403 12.37 -10.89 23.98
C PRO A 403 13.51 -9.91 24.31
N ALA A 404 14.64 -10.40 24.81
CA ALA A 404 15.82 -9.57 25.09
C ALA A 404 16.45 -9.02 23.80
N TRP A 405 16.45 -9.80 22.70
CA TRP A 405 16.88 -9.32 21.39
C TRP A 405 15.96 -8.21 20.88
N ALA A 406 14.63 -8.37 21.01
CA ALA A 406 13.69 -7.32 20.62
C ALA A 406 13.93 -6.03 21.41
N ALA A 407 14.12 -6.13 22.72
CA ALA A 407 14.39 -4.97 23.56
C ALA A 407 15.67 -4.21 23.13
N ARG A 408 16.76 -4.93 22.83
CA ARG A 408 18.01 -4.31 22.35
C ARG A 408 17.84 -3.65 20.97
N CYS A 409 17.15 -4.32 20.04
CA CYS A 409 16.90 -3.74 18.71
C CYS A 409 16.00 -2.50 18.77
N ARG A 410 14.97 -2.53 19.62
CA ARG A 410 14.09 -1.38 19.86
C ARG A 410 14.86 -0.18 20.41
N ALA A 411 15.74 -0.40 21.40
CA ALA A 411 16.59 0.66 21.95
C ALA A 411 17.55 1.23 20.89
N ALA A 412 18.26 0.36 20.19
CA ALA A 412 19.21 0.74 19.14
C ALA A 412 18.54 1.52 17.99
N TYR A 413 17.34 1.10 17.58
CA TYR A 413 16.56 1.82 16.57
C TYR A 413 16.18 3.23 17.04
N CYS A 414 15.68 3.39 18.27
CA CYS A 414 15.36 4.71 18.81
C CYS A 414 16.60 5.60 18.96
N GLU A 415 17.75 5.03 19.36
CA GLU A 415 19.03 5.75 19.42
C GLU A 415 19.45 6.25 18.03
N GLY A 416 19.43 5.38 17.02
CA GLY A 416 19.73 5.79 15.65
C GLY A 416 18.77 6.85 15.10
N TYR A 417 17.50 6.75 15.45
CA TYR A 417 16.51 7.78 15.09
C TYR A 417 16.82 9.12 15.77
N ALA A 418 17.15 9.09 17.06
CA ALA A 418 17.50 10.27 17.84
C ALA A 418 18.78 10.94 17.31
N ASP A 419 19.81 10.15 17.00
CA ASP A 419 21.09 10.62 16.47
C ASP A 419 20.91 11.43 15.18
N ALA A 420 20.00 10.99 14.29
CA ALA A 420 19.79 11.62 12.99
C ALA A 420 18.75 12.76 13.00
N SER A 421 17.73 12.69 13.85
CA SER A 421 16.66 13.71 13.90
C SER A 421 16.90 14.79 14.96
N GLY A 422 17.79 14.55 15.93
CA GLY A 422 17.97 15.41 17.10
C GLY A 422 16.84 15.30 18.14
N SER A 423 15.86 14.42 17.94
CA SER A 423 14.74 14.18 18.86
C SER A 423 14.58 12.70 19.17
N ASP A 424 14.65 12.34 20.45
CA ASP A 424 14.42 10.95 20.87
C ASP A 424 12.92 10.64 20.89
N PRO A 425 12.43 9.67 20.10
CA PRO A 425 11.01 9.31 20.09
C PRO A 425 10.51 8.79 21.45
N ARG A 426 11.42 8.38 22.35
CA ARG A 426 11.10 7.97 23.72
C ARG A 426 10.81 9.15 24.65
N ALA A 427 11.21 10.37 24.28
CA ALA A 427 10.86 11.57 25.04
C ALA A 427 9.36 11.88 24.97
N GLU A 428 8.67 11.44 23.90
CA GLU A 428 7.20 11.51 23.76
C GLU A 428 6.54 10.18 24.19
N ALA A 429 6.88 9.71 25.40
CA ALA A 429 6.51 8.38 25.89
C ALA A 429 5.01 8.08 25.83
N GLU A 430 4.15 9.05 26.14
CA GLU A 430 2.69 8.90 26.11
C GLU A 430 2.17 8.68 24.70
N LEU A 431 2.64 9.48 23.73
CA LEU A 431 2.23 9.38 22.33
C LEU A 431 2.73 8.09 21.69
N LEU A 432 4.00 7.73 21.93
CA LEU A 432 4.57 6.46 21.47
C LEU A 432 3.80 5.27 22.06
N ARG A 433 3.50 5.30 23.37
CA ARG A 433 2.72 4.25 24.03
C ARG A 433 1.32 4.15 23.44
N ALA A 434 0.64 5.26 23.18
CA ALA A 434 -0.69 5.25 22.57
C ALA A 434 -0.68 4.59 21.18
N TYR A 435 0.28 4.94 20.32
CA TYR A 435 0.37 4.34 18.98
C TYR A 435 0.84 2.87 18.99
N GLU A 436 1.76 2.48 19.87
CA GLU A 436 2.09 1.05 20.07
C GLU A 436 0.86 0.26 20.54
N THR A 437 0.06 0.86 21.43
CA THR A 437 -1.17 0.24 21.96
C THR A 437 -2.23 0.08 20.87
N ASP A 438 -2.49 1.13 20.08
CA ASP A 438 -3.47 1.08 18.98
C ASP A 438 -3.06 0.03 17.93
N LYS A 439 -1.77 -0.04 17.59
CA LYS A 439 -1.25 -1.05 16.67
C LYS A 439 -1.37 -2.46 17.24
N ALA A 440 -1.04 -2.67 18.52
CA ALA A 440 -1.20 -3.98 19.17
C ALA A 440 -2.67 -4.43 19.23
N VAL A 441 -3.60 -3.52 19.48
CA VAL A 441 -5.05 -3.80 19.46
C VAL A 441 -5.51 -4.22 18.06
N TYR A 442 -5.07 -3.52 17.02
CA TYR A 442 -5.34 -3.92 15.63
C TYR A 442 -4.79 -5.32 15.32
N GLU A 443 -3.53 -5.57 15.70
CA GLU A 443 -2.85 -6.85 15.50
C GLU A 443 -3.59 -7.99 16.20
N VAL A 444 -4.08 -7.82 17.43
CA VAL A 444 -4.87 -8.85 18.14
C VAL A 444 -6.07 -9.29 17.31
N VAL A 445 -6.84 -8.34 16.77
CA VAL A 445 -8.02 -8.65 15.94
C VAL A 445 -7.62 -9.33 14.64
N TYR A 446 -6.52 -8.87 14.03
CA TYR A 446 -6.00 -9.43 12.79
C TYR A 446 -5.55 -10.88 12.99
N GLU A 447 -4.69 -11.15 13.98
CA GLU A 447 -4.16 -12.49 14.25
C GLU A 447 -5.26 -13.46 14.70
N ALA A 448 -6.19 -13.03 15.56
CA ALA A 448 -7.31 -13.87 15.98
C ALA A 448 -8.16 -14.37 14.80
N ARG A 449 -8.24 -13.60 13.70
CA ARG A 449 -9.03 -13.95 12.51
C ARG A 449 -8.27 -14.77 11.48
N HIS A 450 -6.98 -14.52 11.32
CA HIS A 450 -6.21 -15.05 10.18
C HIS A 450 -5.12 -16.04 10.59
N ARG A 451 -4.52 -15.87 11.78
CA ARG A 451 -3.41 -16.70 12.28
C ARG A 451 -3.51 -16.85 13.81
N PRO A 452 -4.48 -17.62 14.34
CA PRO A 452 -4.67 -17.75 15.78
C PRO A 452 -3.41 -18.17 16.57
N ASP A 453 -2.52 -18.96 15.96
CA ASP A 453 -1.24 -19.38 16.55
C ASP A 453 -0.28 -18.21 16.83
N TRP A 454 -0.47 -17.08 16.15
CA TRP A 454 0.32 -15.85 16.32
C TRP A 454 -0.29 -14.89 17.33
N LEU A 455 -1.52 -15.12 17.81
CA LEU A 455 -2.19 -14.29 18.81
C LEU A 455 -1.37 -14.04 20.09
N PRO A 456 -0.54 -14.98 20.59
CA PRO A 456 0.31 -14.71 21.77
C PRO A 456 1.30 -13.55 21.59
N VAL A 457 1.64 -13.15 20.35
CA VAL A 457 2.58 -12.05 20.07
C VAL A 457 1.99 -10.70 20.43
N PRO A 458 0.88 -10.25 19.82
CA PRO A 458 0.26 -8.99 20.20
C PRO A 458 -0.30 -9.03 21.63
N MET A 459 -0.75 -10.18 22.14
CA MET A 459 -1.20 -10.28 23.55
C MET A 459 -0.08 -10.03 24.57
N SER A 460 1.15 -10.46 24.29
CA SER A 460 2.31 -10.13 25.14
C SER A 460 2.59 -8.62 25.18
N ALA A 461 2.37 -7.93 24.05
CA ALA A 461 2.51 -6.48 23.99
C ALA A 461 1.38 -5.77 24.72
N ILE A 462 0.13 -6.24 24.57
CA ILE A 462 -1.02 -5.75 25.33
C ILE A 462 -0.77 -5.83 26.83
N GLN A 463 -0.25 -6.97 27.34
CA GLN A 463 0.07 -7.11 28.76
C GLN A 463 1.12 -6.09 29.23
N ARG A 464 2.18 -5.86 28.42
CA ARG A 464 3.22 -4.86 28.72
C ARG A 464 2.65 -3.43 28.69
N LEU A 465 1.88 -3.09 27.66
CA LEU A 465 1.37 -1.74 27.41
C LEU A 465 0.20 -1.36 28.33
N ALA A 466 -0.54 -2.34 28.86
CA ALA A 466 -1.59 -2.12 29.85
C ALA A 466 -1.06 -1.97 31.29
N GLY A 467 0.22 -2.29 31.54
CA GLY A 467 0.87 -2.02 32.82
C GLY A 467 1.00 -0.51 33.11
N PRO A 468 1.35 -0.10 34.34
CA PRO A 468 1.69 1.29 34.64
C PRO A 468 2.85 1.75 33.73
N ALA A 469 2.87 3.05 33.38
CA ALA A 469 4.01 3.64 32.68
C ALA A 469 5.25 3.45 33.55
N GLY A 470 6.22 2.69 33.06
CA GLY A 470 7.48 2.40 33.75
C GLY A 470 8.56 3.41 33.41
#